data_AF-A0A662AYQ2-F1
#
_entry.id   AF-A0A662AYQ2-F1
#
_cell.length_a   1.000
_cell.length_b   1.000
_cell.length_c   1.000
_cell.angle_alpha   90.00
_cell.angle_beta   90.00
_cell.angle_gamma   90.00
#
_symmetry.space_group_name_H-M   'P 1'
#
loop_
_entity.id
_entity.type
_entity.pdbx_description
1 polymer ?
#
loop_
_entity_poly.entity_id
_entity_poly.type
_entity_poly.pdbx_seq_one_letter_code
_entity_poly.pdbx_strand_id
1 'polypeptide(L)'
;MNTLILRDQATIERAISRRNIHHIIGDALEQELDQTLFDWSLFFATRFDSWFEAWTTAEPSKKFYASKIKRLQALTPWLEEHGLDHLMVLTLSSVLAPAMIGKATCTYQQAVGYLTPHMPHTDPFDAAKTAAELIAIGSSSNFLYGVEPQGSGNMSLVRVYITPEVNEAMSPAVNWINNTGYNPPLVEPPKHVTNNRNCGYHTFNEPLLLGKFTQHNQSLNLPAINTVNGIQWVLDKDVLKEIDEVPEDFNYASHQTKTSFLQQCGKIVDILGDLPFWLGWQYDSRGRMYSHGYHINFQSYEYRKAMLSFNKFEYLT
;
A
#
# COMPACT_ATOMS: atom_id res chain seq x y z
N MET A 1 -17.42 0.63 13.12
CA MET A 1 -18.01 1.62 12.18
C MET A 1 -19.27 1.04 11.56
N ASN A 2 -20.37 1.79 11.53
CA ASN A 2 -21.58 1.41 10.77
C ASN A 2 -21.18 1.12 9.31
N THR A 3 -21.69 0.03 8.75
CA THR A 3 -21.69 -0.30 7.32
C THR A 3 -22.48 0.76 6.57
N LEU A 4 -21.88 1.95 6.41
CA LEU A 4 -22.23 2.87 5.34
C LEU A 4 -22.10 2.05 4.07
N ILE A 5 -23.24 1.76 3.44
CA ILE A 5 -23.29 0.99 2.22
C ILE A 5 -22.61 1.85 1.16
N LEU A 6 -21.30 1.63 0.97
CA LEU A 6 -20.49 2.32 -0.02
C LEU A 6 -21.02 1.90 -1.40
N ARG A 7 -21.84 2.75 -2.03
CA ARG A 7 -22.49 2.43 -3.31
C ARG A 7 -22.05 3.31 -4.47
N ASP A 8 -21.43 4.46 -4.21
CA ASP A 8 -20.92 5.33 -5.27
C ASP A 8 -19.40 5.18 -5.44
N GLN A 9 -18.94 5.35 -6.67
CA GLN A 9 -17.54 5.09 -7.02
C GLN A 9 -16.57 6.00 -6.26
N ALA A 10 -16.94 7.27 -6.04
CA ALA A 10 -16.07 8.24 -5.41
C ALA A 10 -15.83 7.93 -3.93
N THR A 11 -16.85 7.49 -3.21
CA THR A 11 -16.72 7.09 -1.80
C THR A 11 -15.93 5.79 -1.67
N ILE A 12 -16.14 4.81 -2.56
CA ILE A 12 -15.33 3.57 -2.60
C ILE A 12 -13.86 3.87 -2.86
N GLU A 13 -13.55 4.66 -3.89
CA GLU A 13 -12.17 5.03 -4.22
C GLU A 13 -11.49 5.81 -3.08
N ARG A 14 -12.21 6.72 -2.40
CA ARG A 14 -11.66 7.44 -1.25
C ARG A 14 -11.37 6.52 -0.07
N ALA A 15 -12.27 5.58 0.21
CA ALA A 15 -12.15 4.68 1.34
C ALA A 15 -11.12 3.55 1.14
N ILE A 16 -10.82 3.18 -0.10
CA ILE A 16 -10.09 1.93 -0.42
C ILE A 16 -8.86 2.17 -1.32
N SER A 17 -8.57 3.41 -1.75
CA SER A 17 -7.38 3.67 -2.57
C SER A 17 -6.08 3.67 -1.76
N ARG A 18 -5.08 2.98 -2.30
CA ARG A 18 -3.68 3.01 -1.86
C ARG A 18 -3.13 4.43 -1.70
N ARG A 19 -3.63 5.41 -2.47
CA ARG A 19 -3.16 6.80 -2.39
C ARG A 19 -3.62 7.52 -1.13
N ASN A 20 -4.69 7.09 -0.48
CA ASN A 20 -5.17 7.71 0.76
C ASN A 20 -4.70 6.94 2.01
N ILE A 21 -3.90 5.90 1.84
CA ILE A 21 -3.50 5.00 2.92
C ILE A 21 -2.81 5.74 4.07
N HIS A 22 -2.07 6.81 3.80
CA HIS A 22 -1.36 7.59 4.82
C HIS A 22 -2.29 8.47 5.65
N HIS A 23 -3.29 9.12 5.04
CA HIS A 23 -4.30 9.88 5.78
C HIS A 23 -5.11 8.98 6.70
N ILE A 24 -5.49 7.81 6.20
CA ILE A 24 -6.40 6.92 6.93
C ILE A 24 -5.66 6.05 7.96
N ILE A 25 -4.38 5.71 7.71
CA ILE A 25 -3.49 5.22 8.78
C ILE A 25 -3.38 6.28 9.87
N GLY A 26 -3.26 7.56 9.53
CA GLY A 26 -3.33 8.67 10.50
C GLY A 26 -4.59 8.60 11.36
N ASP A 27 -5.77 8.58 10.74
CA ASP A 27 -7.06 8.52 11.45
C ASP A 27 -7.22 7.25 12.31
N ALA A 28 -6.68 6.10 11.86
CA ALA A 28 -6.73 4.84 12.60
C ALA A 28 -5.74 4.83 13.79
N LEU A 29 -4.54 5.39 13.60
CA LEU A 29 -3.56 5.59 14.66
C LEU A 29 -4.07 6.59 15.71
N GLU A 30 -4.87 7.59 15.30
CA GLU A 30 -5.53 8.54 16.21
C GLU A 30 -6.66 7.89 17.03
N GLN A 31 -7.37 6.91 16.47
CA GLN A 31 -8.49 6.22 17.13
C GLN A 31 -8.06 5.06 18.02
N GLU A 32 -6.88 4.47 17.78
CA GLU A 32 -6.35 3.29 18.48
C GLU A 32 -4.95 3.56 19.05
N LEU A 33 -4.82 4.60 19.88
CA LEU A 33 -3.63 4.86 20.69
C LEU A 33 -3.45 3.73 21.73
N ASP A 34 -2.93 2.58 21.29
CA ASP A 34 -2.38 1.58 22.18
C ASP A 34 -1.07 2.11 22.80
N GLN A 35 -0.77 1.67 24.03
CA GLN A 35 0.43 2.03 24.78
C GLN A 35 1.70 1.80 23.94
N THR A 36 1.71 0.74 23.11
CA THR A 36 2.82 0.42 22.19
C THR A 36 3.11 1.56 21.21
N LEU A 37 2.07 2.16 20.62
CA LEU A 37 2.22 3.25 19.65
C LEU A 37 2.65 4.54 20.34
N PHE A 38 2.10 4.80 21.54
CA PHE A 38 2.51 5.93 22.36
C PHE A 38 4.00 5.82 22.75
N ASP A 39 4.43 4.66 23.22
CA ASP A 39 5.82 4.40 23.62
C ASP A 39 6.77 4.51 22.43
N TRP A 40 6.39 3.94 21.28
CA TRP A 40 7.16 4.12 20.04
C TRP A 40 7.23 5.60 19.63
N SER A 41 6.13 6.34 19.78
CA SER A 41 6.06 7.75 19.42
C SER A 41 7.01 8.60 20.27
N LEU A 42 6.99 8.37 21.59
CA LEU A 42 7.90 9.01 22.53
C LEU A 42 9.37 8.63 22.26
N PHE A 43 9.62 7.35 21.98
CA PHE A 43 10.94 6.86 21.61
C PHE A 43 11.48 7.51 20.33
N PHE A 44 10.64 7.58 19.28
CA PHE A 44 10.98 8.20 18.02
C PHE A 44 11.29 9.68 18.22
N ALA A 45 10.40 10.43 18.88
CA ALA A 45 10.57 11.86 19.11
C ALA A 45 11.88 12.15 19.86
N THR A 46 12.16 11.42 20.94
CA THR A 46 13.40 11.59 21.72
C THR A 46 14.66 11.37 20.88
N ARG A 47 14.66 10.35 20.03
CA ARG A 47 15.80 10.07 19.14
C ARG A 47 15.88 11.03 17.97
N PHE A 48 14.73 11.46 17.45
CA PHE A 48 14.64 12.47 16.41
C PHE A 48 15.24 13.78 16.91
N ASP A 49 14.85 14.26 18.09
CA ASP A 49 15.42 15.46 18.71
C ASP A 49 16.93 15.33 18.90
N SER A 50 17.40 14.19 19.41
CA SER A 50 18.84 13.93 19.52
C SER A 50 19.56 13.99 18.16
N TRP A 51 18.95 13.46 17.10
CA TRP A 51 19.51 13.47 15.75
C TRP A 51 19.42 14.85 15.07
N PHE A 52 18.36 15.60 15.35
CA PHE A 52 18.02 16.88 14.75
C PHE A 52 18.63 18.08 15.49
N GLU A 53 18.81 18.02 16.79
CA GLU A 53 19.49 19.07 17.56
C GLU A 53 21.01 18.94 17.51
N ALA A 54 21.53 17.72 17.30
CA ALA A 54 22.96 17.48 17.20
C ALA A 54 23.65 18.28 16.06
N TRP A 55 22.92 18.76 15.05
CA TRP A 55 23.52 19.61 14.01
C TRP A 55 23.37 21.10 14.26
N THR A 56 22.35 21.49 15.04
CA THR A 56 22.09 22.89 15.38
C THR A 56 22.93 23.36 16.56
N THR A 57 23.28 22.46 17.49
CA THR A 57 23.94 22.81 18.77
C THR A 57 25.36 22.26 18.95
N ALA A 58 25.84 21.34 18.10
CA ALA A 58 27.16 20.72 18.30
C ALA A 58 28.35 21.66 18.09
N GLU A 59 29.40 21.44 18.91
CA GLU A 59 30.73 22.02 18.73
C GLU A 59 31.24 21.79 17.29
N PRO A 60 32.02 22.72 16.69
CA PRO A 60 32.48 22.61 15.30
C PRO A 60 33.16 21.28 14.93
N SER A 61 33.80 20.60 15.88
CA SER A 61 34.43 19.28 15.73
C SER A 61 33.48 18.09 15.78
N LYS A 62 32.23 18.30 16.21
CA LYS A 62 31.15 17.31 16.32
C LYS A 62 30.00 17.57 15.35
N LYS A 63 30.06 18.65 14.56
CA LYS A 63 29.07 18.94 13.52
C LYS A 63 29.08 17.84 12.46
N PHE A 64 27.90 17.48 11.98
CA PHE A 64 27.79 16.57 10.85
C PHE A 64 28.51 17.13 9.61
N TYR A 65 28.86 16.22 8.69
CA TYR A 65 29.41 16.60 7.39
C TYR A 65 28.42 17.50 6.62
N ALA A 66 28.95 18.40 5.79
CA ALA A 66 28.19 19.48 5.14
C ALA A 66 26.94 19.00 4.39
N SER A 67 27.00 17.84 3.73
CA SER A 67 25.83 17.31 3.01
C SER A 67 24.70 16.86 3.95
N LYS A 68 24.95 16.43 5.18
CA LYS A 68 23.89 16.14 6.15
C LYS A 68 23.28 17.42 6.70
N ILE A 69 24.09 18.43 7.01
CA ILE A 69 23.60 19.76 7.41
C ILE A 69 22.64 20.32 6.36
N LYS A 70 23.03 20.28 5.07
CA LYS A 70 22.18 20.69 3.94
C LYS A 70 20.82 19.97 3.95
N ARG A 71 20.81 18.65 4.16
CA ARG A 71 19.55 17.88 4.23
C ARG A 71 18.69 18.31 5.41
N LEU A 72 19.27 18.45 6.59
CA LEU A 72 18.53 18.82 7.79
C LEU A 72 17.95 20.24 7.70
N GLN A 73 18.71 21.19 7.14
CA GLN A 73 18.23 22.54 6.83
C GLN A 73 17.03 22.55 5.88
N ALA A 74 17.03 21.67 4.88
CA ALA A 74 15.90 21.53 3.96
C ALA A 74 14.69 20.85 4.61
N LEU A 75 14.87 20.10 5.71
CA LEU A 75 13.79 19.46 6.44
C LEU A 75 13.10 20.40 7.44
N THR A 76 13.83 21.38 8.00
CA THR A 76 13.29 22.37 8.96
C THR A 76 11.98 23.04 8.52
N PRO A 77 11.89 23.72 7.36
CA PRO A 77 10.65 24.42 6.99
C PRO A 77 9.49 23.44 6.77
N TRP A 78 9.79 22.22 6.31
CA TRP A 78 8.77 21.19 6.12
C TRP A 78 8.22 20.71 7.47
N LEU A 79 9.07 20.56 8.49
CA LEU A 79 8.66 20.21 9.86
C LEU A 79 7.83 21.32 10.51
N GLU A 80 8.18 22.59 10.28
CA GLU A 80 7.41 23.74 10.77
C GLU A 80 6.01 23.78 10.15
N GLU A 81 5.88 23.36 8.89
CA GLU A 81 4.60 23.32 8.17
C GLU A 81 3.73 22.10 8.55
N HIS A 82 4.32 20.92 8.68
CA HIS A 82 3.58 19.65 8.79
C HIS A 82 3.57 19.04 10.19
N GLY A 83 4.53 19.38 11.05
CA GLY A 83 4.71 18.76 12.36
C GLY A 83 5.52 17.46 12.36
N LEU A 84 6.04 17.11 13.54
CA LEU A 84 6.83 15.89 13.78
C LEU A 84 5.95 14.62 13.77
N ASP A 85 4.73 14.74 14.30
CA ASP A 85 3.68 13.74 14.26
C ASP A 85 3.40 13.26 12.83
N HIS A 86 3.30 14.18 11.87
CA HIS A 86 3.11 13.82 10.47
C HIS A 86 4.30 13.01 9.92
N LEU A 87 5.53 13.40 10.26
CA LEU A 87 6.74 12.67 9.87
C LEU A 87 6.79 11.25 10.46
N MET A 88 6.33 11.09 11.69
CA MET A 88 6.25 9.81 12.39
C MET A 88 5.26 8.89 11.70
N VAL A 89 4.06 9.39 11.37
CA VAL A 89 3.05 8.64 10.62
C VAL A 89 3.56 8.20 9.26
N LEU A 90 4.23 9.08 8.51
CA LEU A 90 4.83 8.73 7.21
C LEU A 90 5.92 7.67 7.36
N THR A 91 6.78 7.79 8.37
CA THR A 91 7.86 6.84 8.63
C THR A 91 7.29 5.47 8.96
N LEU A 92 6.35 5.40 9.89
CA LEU A 92 5.70 4.15 10.28
C LEU A 92 4.95 3.52 9.10
N SER A 93 4.19 4.31 8.34
CA SER A 93 3.49 3.87 7.15
C SER A 93 4.45 3.28 6.11
N SER A 94 5.63 3.88 5.91
CA SER A 94 6.62 3.40 4.92
C SER A 94 7.22 2.03 5.27
N VAL A 95 7.32 1.75 6.58
CA VAL A 95 7.89 0.52 7.14
C VAL A 95 6.85 -0.59 7.21
N LEU A 96 5.63 -0.26 7.62
CA LEU A 96 4.56 -1.24 7.74
C LEU A 96 3.97 -1.58 6.37
N ALA A 97 3.84 -0.62 5.44
CA ALA A 97 3.12 -0.84 4.17
C ALA A 97 3.54 -2.11 3.41
N PRO A 98 4.83 -2.46 3.25
CA PRO A 98 5.21 -3.66 2.53
C PRO A 98 4.99 -4.95 3.32
N ALA A 99 5.02 -4.89 4.65
CA ALA A 99 4.75 -6.06 5.49
C ALA A 99 3.26 -6.35 5.62
N MET A 100 2.46 -5.28 5.65
CA MET A 100 1.01 -5.30 5.61
C MET A 100 0.43 -5.65 4.24
N ILE A 101 1.24 -6.08 3.27
CA ILE A 101 0.83 -6.65 1.97
C ILE A 101 1.14 -8.16 1.93
N GLY A 102 1.10 -8.82 3.10
CA GLY A 102 1.32 -10.26 3.23
C GLY A 102 2.79 -10.69 3.13
N LYS A 103 3.75 -9.78 3.38
CA LYS A 103 5.17 -10.14 3.51
C LYS A 103 5.55 -10.06 4.98
N ALA A 104 6.14 -11.11 5.54
CA ALA A 104 6.62 -11.07 6.92
C ALA A 104 7.73 -10.01 7.13
N THR A 105 8.45 -9.66 6.07
CA THR A 105 9.54 -8.66 6.10
C THR A 105 9.56 -7.82 4.83
N CYS A 106 10.14 -6.63 4.91
CA CYS A 106 10.47 -5.83 3.74
C CYS A 106 11.96 -5.49 3.70
N THR A 107 12.49 -5.23 2.51
CA THR A 107 13.88 -4.76 2.42
C THR A 107 13.96 -3.30 2.86
N TYR A 108 15.05 -2.91 3.50
CA TYR A 108 15.29 -1.54 3.92
C TYR A 108 15.19 -0.55 2.74
N GLN A 109 15.69 -0.95 1.56
CA GLN A 109 15.57 -0.17 0.33
C GLN A 109 14.12 0.07 -0.10
N GLN A 110 13.22 -0.90 0.10
CA GLN A 110 11.80 -0.73 -0.22
C GLN A 110 11.14 0.31 0.68
N ALA A 111 11.36 0.23 2.01
CA ALA A 111 10.81 1.21 2.95
C ALA A 111 11.33 2.62 2.67
N VAL A 112 12.64 2.76 2.45
CA VAL A 112 13.24 4.04 2.01
C VAL A 112 12.56 4.55 0.74
N GLY A 113 12.35 3.68 -0.24
CA GLY A 113 11.67 4.04 -1.49
C GLY A 113 10.20 4.45 -1.34
N TYR A 114 9.54 4.07 -0.24
CA TYR A 114 8.20 4.53 0.10
C TYR A 114 8.19 5.89 0.79
N LEU A 115 9.18 6.18 1.66
CA LEU A 115 9.27 7.45 2.37
C LEU A 115 9.90 8.57 1.53
N THR A 116 10.82 8.24 0.62
CA THR A 116 11.56 9.20 -0.23
C THR A 116 10.68 10.25 -0.93
N PRO A 117 9.55 9.90 -1.57
CA PRO A 117 8.71 10.88 -2.27
C PRO A 117 8.07 11.94 -1.36
N HIS A 118 8.04 11.71 -0.05
CA HIS A 118 7.47 12.63 0.93
C HIS A 118 8.51 13.57 1.55
N MET A 119 9.79 13.41 1.21
CA MET A 119 10.86 14.26 1.73
C MET A 119 10.94 15.58 0.93
N PRO A 120 11.24 16.72 1.59
CA PRO A 120 11.25 18.04 0.95
C PRO A 120 12.46 18.30 0.03
N HIS A 121 13.28 17.29 -0.23
CA HIS A 121 14.55 17.46 -0.91
C HIS A 121 14.38 17.43 -2.44
N THR A 122 15.01 18.39 -3.12
CA THR A 122 15.03 18.44 -4.59
C THR A 122 15.88 17.34 -5.22
N ASP A 123 16.97 16.96 -4.55
CA ASP A 123 17.83 15.86 -4.96
C ASP A 123 17.28 14.52 -4.42
N PRO A 124 17.01 13.53 -5.29
CA PRO A 124 16.44 12.25 -4.88
C PRO A 124 17.37 11.42 -3.99
N PHE A 125 18.70 11.60 -4.06
CA PHE A 125 19.65 10.95 -3.15
C PHE A 125 19.66 11.60 -1.77
N ASP A 126 19.48 12.91 -1.71
CA ASP A 126 19.29 13.59 -0.43
C ASP A 126 17.98 13.12 0.22
N ALA A 127 16.89 13.03 -0.56
CA ALA A 127 15.63 12.41 -0.16
C ALA A 127 15.79 10.98 0.39
N ALA A 128 16.44 10.11 -0.37
CA ALA A 128 16.64 8.72 0.05
C ALA A 128 17.49 8.61 1.33
N LYS A 129 18.52 9.44 1.50
CA LYS A 129 19.38 9.42 2.69
C LYS A 129 18.63 9.92 3.93
N THR A 130 17.86 10.99 3.84
CA THR A 130 17.03 11.46 4.96
C THR A 130 16.01 10.40 5.35
N ALA A 131 15.30 9.82 4.37
CA ALA A 131 14.33 8.75 4.60
C ALA A 131 14.96 7.53 5.30
N ALA A 132 16.16 7.12 4.87
CA ALA A 132 16.91 6.04 5.52
C ALA A 132 17.22 6.37 6.99
N GLU A 133 17.77 7.56 7.27
CA GLU A 133 18.09 7.96 8.64
C GLU A 133 16.85 7.97 9.55
N LEU A 134 15.70 8.44 9.07
CA LEU A 134 14.43 8.42 9.82
C LEU A 134 13.95 7.01 10.16
N ILE A 135 14.01 6.09 9.19
CA ILE A 135 13.68 4.68 9.43
C ILE A 135 14.66 4.05 10.43
N ALA A 136 15.94 4.41 10.38
CA ALA A 136 16.91 3.91 11.37
C ALA A 136 16.65 4.46 12.77
N ILE A 137 16.30 5.75 12.89
CA ILE A 137 15.97 6.41 14.16
C ILE A 137 14.79 5.73 14.85
N GLY A 138 13.73 5.44 14.10
CA GLY A 138 12.53 4.79 14.60
C GLY A 138 12.65 3.28 14.82
N SER A 139 13.77 2.66 14.43
CA SER A 139 13.97 1.22 14.59
C SER A 139 14.36 0.83 16.01
N SER A 140 13.77 -0.26 16.48
CA SER A 140 14.07 -0.88 17.77
C SER A 140 13.56 -2.32 17.77
N SER A 141 14.35 -3.25 18.28
CA SER A 141 13.94 -4.65 18.49
C SER A 141 12.91 -4.84 19.60
N ASN A 142 12.49 -3.76 20.26
CA ASN A 142 11.54 -3.79 21.38
C ASN A 142 10.26 -2.99 21.08
N PHE A 143 10.11 -2.49 19.85
CA PHE A 143 8.96 -1.68 19.43
C PHE A 143 8.49 -2.14 18.05
N LEU A 144 7.75 -1.28 17.35
CA LEU A 144 7.00 -1.60 16.14
C LEU A 144 7.81 -2.20 14.98
N TYR A 145 9.14 -2.01 14.91
CA TYR A 145 9.97 -2.72 13.94
C TYR A 145 11.47 -2.73 14.26
N GLY A 146 12.10 -3.86 13.97
CA GLY A 146 13.55 -4.03 13.96
C GLY A 146 14.16 -3.83 12.57
N VAL A 147 15.40 -3.36 12.51
CA VAL A 147 16.23 -3.29 11.29
C VAL A 147 17.41 -4.24 11.48
N GLU A 148 17.44 -5.33 10.71
CA GLU A 148 18.42 -6.39 10.92
C GLU A 148 19.08 -6.82 9.60
N PRO A 149 20.41 -7.04 9.59
CA PRO A 149 21.07 -7.70 8.47
C PRO A 149 20.66 -9.18 8.44
N GLN A 150 20.08 -9.63 7.33
CA GLN A 150 19.88 -11.05 7.05
C GLN A 150 20.80 -11.51 5.93
N GLY A 151 21.45 -12.66 6.13
CA GLY A 151 22.29 -13.31 5.13
C GLY A 151 22.64 -14.73 5.57
N SER A 152 22.52 -15.69 4.66
CA SER A 152 22.90 -17.09 4.86
C SER A 152 24.42 -17.25 4.70
N GLY A 153 25.19 -16.76 5.68
CA GLY A 153 26.63 -17.05 5.80
C GLY A 153 27.57 -16.51 4.71
N ASN A 154 27.05 -15.97 3.61
CA ASN A 154 27.81 -15.31 2.55
C ASN A 154 27.74 -13.79 2.69
N MET A 155 28.86 -13.16 3.06
CA MET A 155 29.01 -11.71 3.24
C MET A 155 28.62 -10.87 2.00
N SER A 156 28.55 -11.48 0.81
CA SER A 156 28.21 -10.82 -0.46
C SER A 156 26.71 -10.60 -0.69
N LEU A 157 25.83 -11.12 0.17
CA LEU A 157 24.37 -11.01 0.03
C LEU A 157 23.66 -10.56 1.32
N VAL A 158 24.35 -9.84 2.21
CA VAL A 158 23.71 -9.27 3.40
C VAL A 158 22.68 -8.24 2.95
N ARG A 159 21.40 -8.56 3.13
CA ARG A 159 20.27 -7.64 2.91
C ARG A 159 19.77 -7.17 4.25
N VAL A 160 19.55 -5.87 4.39
CA VAL A 160 18.93 -5.32 5.58
C VAL A 160 17.42 -5.45 5.43
N TYR A 161 16.79 -6.14 6.37
CA TYR A 161 15.35 -6.30 6.44
C TYR A 161 14.78 -5.50 7.57
N ILE A 162 13.52 -5.14 7.38
CA ILE A 162 12.67 -4.55 8.39
C ILE A 162 11.63 -5.61 8.76
N THR A 163 11.59 -5.95 10.04
CA THR A 163 10.64 -6.90 10.62
C THR A 163 9.70 -6.11 11.51
N PRO A 164 8.44 -5.88 11.10
CA PRO A 164 7.50 -5.23 11.97
C PRO A 164 7.00 -6.18 13.04
N GLU A 165 6.83 -5.67 14.24
CA GLU A 165 6.18 -6.35 15.34
C GLU A 165 4.68 -6.07 15.28
N VAL A 166 3.99 -6.80 14.41
CA VAL A 166 2.52 -6.75 14.35
C VAL A 166 1.96 -7.61 15.48
N ASN A 167 1.54 -6.96 16.57
CA ASN A 167 0.78 -7.62 17.64
C ASN A 167 -0.74 -7.56 17.36
N GLU A 168 -1.55 -8.23 18.19
CA GLU A 168 -3.02 -8.23 18.04
C GLU A 168 -3.61 -6.81 18.01
N ALA A 169 -3.02 -5.86 18.75
CA ALA A 169 -3.47 -4.47 18.80
C ALA A 169 -3.28 -3.71 17.46
N MET A 170 -2.34 -4.12 16.62
CA MET A 170 -2.18 -3.56 15.26
C MET A 170 -3.10 -4.22 14.22
N SER A 171 -3.83 -5.28 14.59
CA SER A 171 -4.68 -6.05 13.66
C SER A 171 -5.74 -5.19 12.95
N PRO A 172 -6.42 -4.21 13.58
CA PRO A 172 -7.40 -3.39 12.87
C PRO A 172 -6.78 -2.53 11.77
N ALA A 173 -5.67 -1.83 12.06
CA ALA A 173 -4.92 -1.06 11.06
C ALA A 173 -4.39 -1.97 9.94
N VAL A 174 -3.80 -3.12 10.29
CA VAL A 174 -3.28 -4.10 9.32
C VAL A 174 -4.38 -4.69 8.45
N ASN A 175 -5.51 -5.08 9.04
CA ASN A 175 -6.68 -5.56 8.29
C ASN A 175 -7.20 -4.47 7.37
N TRP A 176 -7.22 -3.22 7.84
CA TRP A 176 -7.68 -2.10 7.04
C TRP A 176 -6.74 -1.85 5.85
N ILE A 177 -5.42 -1.77 6.05
CA ILE A 177 -4.44 -1.67 4.95
C ILE A 177 -4.54 -2.83 3.96
N ASN A 178 -4.66 -4.06 4.44
CA ASN A 178 -4.82 -5.22 3.56
C ASN A 178 -6.08 -5.08 2.67
N ASN A 179 -7.11 -4.43 3.18
CA ASN A 179 -8.34 -4.17 2.46
C ASN A 179 -8.25 -2.93 1.53
N THR A 180 -7.32 -2.00 1.76
CA THR A 180 -7.26 -0.68 1.07
C THR A 180 -5.93 -0.40 0.35
N GLY A 181 -4.99 -1.34 0.38
CA GLY A 181 -3.68 -1.23 -0.26
C GLY A 181 -3.72 -1.34 -1.79
N TYR A 182 -4.88 -1.62 -2.36
CA TYR A 182 -5.08 -1.86 -3.79
C TYR A 182 -6.33 -1.14 -4.29
N ASN A 183 -6.26 -0.65 -5.53
CA ASN A 183 -7.43 -0.02 -6.13
C ASN A 183 -8.55 -1.07 -6.30
N PRO A 184 -9.78 -0.74 -5.88
CA PRO A 184 -10.92 -1.64 -6.01
C PRO A 184 -11.38 -1.73 -7.48
N PRO A 185 -12.24 -2.71 -7.81
CA PRO A 185 -13.09 -2.64 -8.99
C PRO A 185 -13.93 -1.36 -9.02
N LEU A 186 -14.43 -1.00 -10.20
CA LEU A 186 -15.33 0.14 -10.37
C LEU A 186 -16.77 -0.34 -10.33
N VAL A 187 -17.63 0.29 -9.52
CA VAL A 187 -19.09 0.06 -9.49
C VAL A 187 -19.85 1.00 -10.42
N GLU A 188 -19.14 1.93 -11.07
CA GLU A 188 -19.63 2.79 -12.14
C GLU A 188 -18.83 2.52 -13.43
N PRO A 189 -19.42 2.78 -14.62
CA PRO A 189 -18.71 2.61 -15.88
C PRO A 189 -17.39 3.41 -15.92
N PRO A 190 -16.25 2.78 -16.24
CA PRO A 190 -14.96 3.47 -16.24
C PRO A 190 -14.94 4.66 -17.20
N LYS A 191 -14.21 5.71 -16.82
CA LYS A 191 -13.96 6.85 -17.70
C LYS A 191 -13.30 6.40 -18.99
N HIS A 192 -13.76 6.98 -20.10
CA HIS A 192 -13.15 6.73 -21.41
C HIS A 192 -11.69 7.22 -21.42
N VAL A 193 -10.77 6.31 -21.71
CA VAL A 193 -9.33 6.57 -21.71
C VAL A 193 -8.93 7.24 -23.01
N THR A 194 -8.48 8.49 -22.91
CA THR A 194 -8.07 9.33 -24.06
C THR A 194 -6.58 9.63 -24.11
N ASN A 195 -5.82 9.23 -23.10
CA ASN A 195 -4.38 9.50 -22.99
C ASN A 195 -3.71 8.53 -22.01
N ASN A 196 -2.37 8.54 -21.98
CA ASN A 196 -1.55 7.63 -21.16
C ASN A 196 -1.52 7.95 -19.66
N ARG A 197 -2.29 8.95 -19.19
CA ARG A 197 -2.24 9.43 -17.79
C ARG A 197 -3.42 8.96 -16.93
N ASN A 198 -4.34 8.20 -17.50
CA ASN A 198 -5.48 7.62 -16.79
C ASN A 198 -5.76 6.19 -17.30
N CYS A 199 -6.42 5.38 -16.48
CA CYS A 199 -6.84 4.02 -16.84
C CYS A 199 -8.35 3.75 -16.57
N GLY A 200 -9.13 4.79 -16.32
CA GLY A 200 -10.59 4.71 -16.17
C GLY A 200 -11.16 5.06 -14.79
N TYR A 201 -10.33 5.24 -13.76
CA TYR A 201 -10.76 5.63 -12.41
C TYR A 201 -11.34 7.06 -12.34
N HIS A 202 -12.24 7.31 -11.38
CA HIS A 202 -13.04 8.54 -11.36
C HIS A 202 -12.39 9.66 -10.54
N THR A 203 -11.78 9.35 -9.41
CA THR A 203 -11.26 10.32 -8.45
C THR A 203 -9.75 10.49 -8.50
N PHE A 204 -9.03 9.61 -9.21
CA PHE A 204 -7.58 9.72 -9.36
C PHE A 204 -7.08 9.30 -10.75
N ASN A 205 -5.93 9.83 -11.13
CA ASN A 205 -5.25 9.54 -12.39
C ASN A 205 -4.13 8.53 -12.16
N GLU A 206 -4.33 7.28 -12.58
CA GLU A 206 -3.29 6.25 -12.67
C GLU A 206 -2.74 6.20 -14.11
N PRO A 207 -1.41 6.21 -14.32
CA PRO A 207 -0.82 6.12 -15.65
C PRO A 207 -1.27 4.83 -16.35
N LEU A 208 -1.40 4.85 -17.67
CA LEU A 208 -1.84 3.66 -18.40
C LEU A 208 -0.76 2.57 -18.46
N LEU A 209 0.49 2.93 -18.20
CA LEU A 209 1.65 2.04 -18.24
C LEU A 209 2.16 1.77 -16.81
N LEU A 210 2.27 0.49 -16.48
CA LEU A 210 2.81 -0.01 -15.22
C LEU A 210 4.32 0.20 -15.15
N GLY A 211 4.81 0.27 -13.91
CA GLY A 211 6.23 0.38 -13.60
C GLY A 211 6.68 1.79 -13.29
N LYS A 212 7.76 1.89 -12.50
CA LYS A 212 8.41 3.17 -12.24
C LYS A 212 9.21 3.58 -13.48
N PHE A 213 9.18 4.87 -13.82
CA PHE A 213 9.92 5.47 -14.96
C PHE A 213 9.52 4.96 -16.35
N THR A 214 8.37 4.31 -16.49
CA THR A 214 7.88 3.86 -17.80
C THR A 214 7.00 4.91 -18.49
N GLN A 215 6.49 5.90 -17.74
CA GLN A 215 5.57 6.90 -18.26
C GLN A 215 6.14 7.68 -19.46
N HIS A 216 5.36 7.71 -20.54
CA HIS A 216 5.68 8.44 -21.76
C HIS A 216 4.41 8.87 -22.50
N ASN A 217 4.55 9.76 -23.49
CA ASN A 217 3.45 10.19 -24.36
C ASN A 217 3.44 9.48 -25.73
N GLN A 218 4.27 8.45 -25.93
CA GLN A 218 4.20 7.65 -27.15
C GLN A 218 2.84 6.94 -27.26
N SER A 219 2.42 6.66 -28.49
CA SER A 219 1.11 6.06 -28.76
C SER A 219 0.98 4.68 -28.08
N LEU A 220 -0.14 4.48 -27.40
CA LEU A 220 -0.58 3.20 -26.86
C LEU A 220 -1.92 2.82 -27.49
N ASN A 221 -2.26 1.54 -27.51
CA ASN A 221 -3.55 1.07 -28.02
C ASN A 221 -4.67 1.34 -27.01
N LEU A 222 -5.14 2.60 -26.98
CA LEU A 222 -6.25 3.05 -26.13
C LEU A 222 -7.59 2.38 -26.48
N PRO A 223 -7.93 2.13 -27.76
CA PRO A 223 -9.14 1.39 -28.10
C PRO A 223 -9.24 0.03 -27.41
N ALA A 224 -8.16 -0.75 -27.39
CA ALA A 224 -8.14 -2.04 -26.71
C ALA A 224 -8.41 -1.91 -25.19
N ILE A 225 -7.85 -0.89 -24.54
CA ILE A 225 -8.12 -0.59 -23.13
C ILE A 225 -9.59 -0.25 -22.91
N ASN A 226 -10.15 0.64 -23.73
CA ASN A 226 -11.55 1.03 -23.62
C ASN A 226 -12.50 -0.15 -23.86
N THR A 227 -12.14 -1.09 -24.75
CA THR A 227 -12.90 -2.33 -24.97
C THR A 227 -12.92 -3.20 -23.71
N VAL A 228 -11.77 -3.48 -23.11
CA VAL A 228 -11.72 -4.35 -21.92
C VAL A 228 -12.27 -3.68 -20.66
N ASN A 229 -12.10 -2.35 -20.53
CA ASN A 229 -12.71 -1.55 -19.47
C ASN A 229 -14.25 -1.57 -19.58
N GLY A 230 -14.80 -1.79 -20.77
CA GLY A 230 -16.26 -1.86 -20.99
C GLY A 230 -16.89 -3.20 -20.57
N ILE A 231 -16.10 -4.21 -20.24
CA ILE A 231 -16.60 -5.52 -19.83
C ILE A 231 -17.15 -5.42 -18.41
N GLN A 232 -18.45 -5.68 -18.27
CA GLN A 232 -19.16 -5.65 -17.00
C GLN A 232 -19.23 -7.06 -16.39
N TRP A 233 -18.91 -7.15 -15.11
CA TRP A 233 -18.80 -8.36 -14.32
C TRP A 233 -19.81 -8.34 -13.18
N VAL A 234 -20.11 -9.52 -12.66
CA VAL A 234 -20.85 -9.77 -11.41
C VAL A 234 -20.15 -10.87 -10.63
N LEU A 235 -20.41 -10.92 -9.32
CA LEU A 235 -19.94 -12.03 -8.51
C LEU A 235 -20.80 -13.27 -8.75
N ASP A 236 -20.14 -14.42 -8.89
CA ASP A 236 -20.81 -15.69 -9.03
C ASP A 236 -21.35 -16.18 -7.67
N LYS A 237 -22.67 -16.15 -7.52
CA LYS A 237 -23.33 -16.46 -6.25
C LYS A 237 -23.21 -17.92 -5.84
N ASP A 238 -23.05 -18.82 -6.79
CA ASP A 238 -23.01 -20.25 -6.48
C ASP A 238 -21.60 -20.62 -6.01
N VAL A 239 -20.56 -20.09 -6.66
CA VAL A 239 -19.18 -20.20 -6.18
C VAL A 239 -19.00 -19.57 -4.79
N LEU A 240 -19.65 -18.44 -4.52
CA LEU A 240 -19.57 -17.80 -3.20
C LEU A 240 -20.22 -18.64 -2.08
N LYS A 241 -21.29 -19.40 -2.36
CA LYS A 241 -21.94 -20.28 -1.37
C LYS A 241 -21.07 -21.49 -1.02
N GLU A 242 -20.33 -22.04 -1.98
CA GLU A 242 -19.45 -23.20 -1.76
C GLU A 242 -18.27 -22.90 -0.81
N ILE A 243 -17.99 -21.62 -0.51
CA ILE A 243 -16.95 -21.23 0.46
C ILE A 243 -17.34 -21.58 1.89
N ASP A 244 -18.61 -21.45 2.24
CA ASP A 244 -19.10 -21.66 3.61
C ASP A 244 -18.87 -23.12 4.06
N GLU A 245 -18.67 -24.03 3.11
CA GLU A 245 -18.37 -25.45 3.32
C GLU A 245 -16.89 -25.75 3.03
N VAL A 246 -16.00 -25.48 3.99
CA VAL A 246 -14.60 -25.92 3.86
C VAL A 246 -14.49 -27.41 4.22
N PRO A 247 -14.00 -28.29 3.32
CA PRO A 247 -13.73 -29.68 3.69
C PRO A 247 -12.66 -29.75 4.78
N GLU A 248 -12.90 -30.51 5.84
CA GLU A 248 -12.05 -30.60 7.05
C GLU A 248 -10.60 -31.09 6.79
N ASP A 249 -10.32 -31.67 5.61
CA ASP A 249 -9.07 -32.37 5.32
C ASP A 249 -8.00 -31.57 4.55
N PHE A 250 -8.14 -30.24 4.38
CA PHE A 250 -7.18 -29.43 3.60
C PHE A 250 -5.94 -29.03 4.42
N ASN A 251 -4.87 -29.83 4.33
CA ASN A 251 -3.56 -29.67 4.98
C ASN A 251 -3.13 -28.24 5.44
N TYR A 252 -2.81 -28.14 6.72
CA TYR A 252 -2.74 -26.96 7.61
C TYR A 252 -1.84 -25.77 7.20
N ALA A 253 -0.89 -25.95 6.27
CA ALA A 253 -0.09 -24.81 5.76
C ALA A 253 -0.90 -23.86 4.85
N SER A 254 -2.05 -24.32 4.34
CA SER A 254 -2.91 -23.60 3.40
C SER A 254 -4.12 -22.92 4.05
N HIS A 255 -4.51 -23.32 5.27
CA HIS A 255 -5.67 -22.79 5.98
C HIS A 255 -5.48 -21.34 6.43
N GLN A 256 -4.32 -20.95 6.96
CA GLN A 256 -4.03 -19.54 7.27
C GLN A 256 -4.09 -18.68 6.01
N THR A 257 -3.63 -19.20 4.87
CA THR A 257 -3.70 -18.50 3.58
C THR A 257 -5.13 -18.39 3.07
N LYS A 258 -5.98 -19.42 3.22
CA LYS A 258 -7.40 -19.39 2.82
C LYS A 258 -8.26 -18.50 3.72
N THR A 259 -8.11 -18.58 5.05
CA THR A 259 -8.86 -17.75 6.00
C THR A 259 -8.46 -16.27 5.88
N SER A 260 -7.16 -15.98 5.82
CA SER A 260 -6.69 -14.60 5.56
C SER A 260 -7.13 -14.11 4.17
N PHE A 261 -7.16 -14.98 3.16
CA PHE A 261 -7.67 -14.69 1.82
C PHE A 261 -9.17 -14.35 1.80
N LEU A 262 -10.00 -15.14 2.48
CA LEU A 262 -11.44 -14.91 2.57
C LEU A 262 -11.74 -13.64 3.38
N GLN A 263 -11.00 -13.40 4.46
CA GLN A 263 -11.10 -12.16 5.24
C GLN A 263 -10.69 -10.94 4.42
N GLN A 264 -9.65 -11.02 3.59
CA GLN A 264 -9.21 -9.94 2.71
C GLN A 264 -10.21 -9.68 1.57
N CYS A 265 -10.81 -10.73 1.00
CA CYS A 265 -11.77 -10.57 -0.09
C CYS A 265 -13.16 -10.18 0.43
N GLY A 266 -13.53 -10.59 1.64
CA GLY A 266 -14.86 -10.45 2.23
C GLY A 266 -15.38 -9.02 2.16
N LYS A 267 -14.55 -8.03 2.54
CA LYS A 267 -14.98 -6.62 2.49
C LYS A 267 -15.31 -6.13 1.08
N ILE A 268 -14.53 -6.54 0.07
CA ILE A 268 -14.82 -6.17 -1.33
C ILE A 268 -16.02 -6.94 -1.85
N VAL A 269 -16.16 -8.22 -1.49
CA VAL A 269 -17.34 -9.03 -1.82
C VAL A 269 -18.61 -8.42 -1.21
N ASP A 270 -18.56 -7.93 0.03
CA ASP A 270 -19.68 -7.27 0.70
C ASP A 270 -20.05 -5.94 0.04
N ILE A 271 -19.06 -5.16 -0.40
CA ILE A 271 -19.27 -3.88 -1.09
C ILE A 271 -19.90 -4.11 -2.45
N LEU A 272 -19.39 -5.08 -3.22
CA LEU A 272 -19.92 -5.38 -4.53
C LEU A 272 -21.30 -6.03 -4.41
N GLY A 273 -21.44 -7.06 -3.56
CA GLY A 273 -22.68 -7.81 -3.41
C GLY A 273 -23.26 -8.23 -4.77
N ASP A 274 -24.46 -7.72 -5.06
CA ASP A 274 -25.18 -7.93 -6.31
C ASP A 274 -24.93 -6.85 -7.38
N LEU A 275 -24.09 -5.86 -7.08
CA LEU A 275 -23.79 -4.78 -8.00
C LEU A 275 -22.91 -5.28 -9.15
N PRO A 276 -23.23 -4.90 -10.39
CA PRO A 276 -22.31 -5.09 -11.48
C PRO A 276 -21.10 -4.16 -11.32
N PHE A 277 -19.94 -4.61 -11.81
CA PHE A 277 -18.70 -3.85 -11.69
C PHE A 277 -17.81 -4.01 -12.92
N TRP A 278 -16.78 -3.19 -12.99
CA TRP A 278 -15.77 -3.16 -14.05
C TRP A 278 -14.38 -3.27 -13.45
N LEU A 279 -13.45 -3.80 -14.22
CA LEU A 279 -12.04 -3.82 -13.87
C LEU A 279 -11.35 -2.74 -14.69
N GLY A 280 -10.54 -1.90 -14.05
CA GLY A 280 -9.63 -1.00 -14.77
C GLY A 280 -8.44 -1.77 -15.30
N TRP A 281 -7.83 -1.32 -16.40
CA TRP A 281 -6.71 -2.02 -17.04
C TRP A 281 -5.51 -1.13 -17.35
N GLN A 282 -4.31 -1.71 -17.28
CA GLN A 282 -3.05 -1.06 -17.64
C GLN A 282 -2.19 -1.98 -18.51
N TYR A 283 -1.23 -1.38 -19.22
CA TYR A 283 -0.18 -2.12 -19.92
C TYR A 283 1.07 -2.28 -19.04
N ASP A 284 1.87 -3.33 -19.23
CA ASP A 284 3.29 -3.30 -18.88
C ASP A 284 4.15 -2.75 -20.04
N SER A 285 5.44 -2.52 -19.79
CA SER A 285 6.39 -2.02 -20.79
C SER A 285 6.58 -2.94 -22.00
N ARG A 286 6.03 -4.15 -21.98
CA ARG A 286 6.06 -5.12 -23.09
C ARG A 286 4.73 -5.19 -23.84
N GLY A 287 3.74 -4.37 -23.45
CA GLY A 287 2.42 -4.32 -24.06
C GLY A 287 1.44 -5.37 -23.55
N ARG A 288 1.73 -6.08 -22.46
CA ARG A 288 0.76 -7.01 -21.84
C ARG A 288 -0.25 -6.24 -21.01
N MET A 289 -1.51 -6.66 -21.04
CA MET A 289 -2.60 -6.01 -20.31
C MET A 289 -2.82 -6.67 -18.95
N TYR A 290 -2.96 -5.85 -17.92
CA TYR A 290 -3.26 -6.30 -16.56
C TYR A 290 -4.47 -5.55 -16.00
N SER A 291 -5.41 -6.28 -15.46
CA SER A 291 -6.56 -5.74 -14.73
C SER A 291 -6.17 -5.36 -13.31
N HIS A 292 -6.73 -4.26 -12.81
CA HIS A 292 -6.73 -3.88 -11.41
C HIS A 292 -7.77 -4.69 -10.62
N GLY A 293 -7.60 -4.69 -9.30
CA GLY A 293 -8.37 -5.52 -8.38
C GLY A 293 -7.47 -6.61 -7.81
N TYR A 294 -6.87 -6.37 -6.65
CA TYR A 294 -6.10 -7.44 -6.00
C TYR A 294 -7.05 -8.52 -5.48
N HIS A 295 -8.11 -8.11 -4.78
CA HIS A 295 -9.05 -9.02 -4.13
C HIS A 295 -9.91 -9.79 -5.12
N ILE A 296 -10.31 -9.15 -6.22
CA ILE A 296 -11.22 -9.69 -7.23
C ILE A 296 -10.68 -9.39 -8.62
N ASN A 297 -10.21 -10.42 -9.33
CA ASN A 297 -9.62 -10.31 -10.66
C ASN A 297 -9.48 -11.66 -11.37
N PHE A 298 -9.87 -11.70 -12.65
CA PHE A 298 -9.82 -12.89 -13.50
C PHE A 298 -8.39 -13.32 -13.91
N GLN A 299 -7.37 -12.46 -13.74
CA GLN A 299 -5.97 -12.82 -13.98
C GLN A 299 -5.29 -13.48 -12.77
N SER A 300 -6.02 -13.64 -11.66
CA SER A 300 -5.47 -14.13 -10.40
C SER A 300 -5.54 -15.66 -10.27
N TYR A 301 -5.47 -16.17 -9.03
CA TYR A 301 -5.59 -17.60 -8.72
C TYR A 301 -6.97 -18.15 -9.07
N GLU A 302 -7.07 -19.46 -9.32
CA GLU A 302 -8.24 -20.15 -9.87
C GLU A 302 -9.55 -19.79 -9.15
N TYR A 303 -9.52 -19.73 -7.82
CA TYR A 303 -10.68 -19.38 -7.03
C TYR A 303 -11.20 -17.94 -7.31
N ARG A 304 -10.31 -16.94 -7.46
CA ARG A 304 -10.72 -15.58 -7.84
C ARG A 304 -11.26 -15.48 -9.25
N LYS A 305 -10.85 -16.40 -10.13
CA LYS A 305 -11.42 -16.51 -11.47
C LYS A 305 -12.83 -17.05 -11.42
N ALA A 306 -13.05 -18.10 -10.61
CA ALA A 306 -14.35 -18.74 -10.46
C ALA A 306 -15.41 -17.79 -9.86
N MET A 307 -15.02 -16.85 -8.99
CA MET A 307 -15.94 -15.85 -8.44
C MET A 307 -16.48 -14.85 -9.47
N LEU A 308 -16.04 -14.87 -10.72
CA LEU A 308 -16.37 -13.86 -11.73
C LEU A 308 -17.24 -14.44 -12.83
N SER A 309 -18.39 -13.81 -13.02
CA SER A 309 -19.31 -14.08 -14.12
C SER A 309 -19.54 -12.81 -14.94
N PHE A 310 -19.78 -12.96 -16.25
CA PHE A 310 -20.17 -11.82 -17.09
C PHE A 310 -21.58 -11.37 -16.70
N ASN A 311 -21.78 -10.06 -16.54
CA ASN A 311 -23.13 -9.54 -16.23
C ASN A 311 -24.12 -9.80 -17.38
N LYS A 312 -23.62 -9.87 -18.61
CA LYS A 312 -24.39 -10.27 -19.78
C LYS A 312 -24.22 -11.78 -20.00
N PHE A 313 -25.27 -12.54 -19.70
CA PHE A 313 -25.34 -13.98 -19.92
C PHE A 313 -25.99 -14.34 -21.26
N GLU A 314 -25.64 -15.50 -21.79
CA GLU A 314 -26.23 -16.09 -22.99
C GLU A 314 -26.71 -17.51 -22.68
N TYR A 315 -27.85 -17.91 -23.25
CA TYR A 315 -28.32 -19.28 -23.14
C TYR A 315 -27.56 -20.15 -24.13
N LEU A 316 -26.87 -21.17 -23.62
CA LEU A 316 -26.26 -22.19 -24.45
C LEU A 316 -27.37 -23.13 -24.96
N THR A 317 -27.45 -23.30 -26.27
CA THR A 317 -28.38 -24.19 -26.97
C THR A 317 -27.66 -25.44 -27.47
#